data_AF-A0A811SN46-F1
#
_entry.id   AF-A0A811SN46-F1
#
_cell.length_a   1.000
_cell.length_b   1.000
_cell.length_c   1.000
_cell.angle_alpha   90.00
_cell.angle_beta   90.00
_cell.angle_gamma   90.00
#
_symmetry.space_group_name_H-M   'P 1'
#
loop_
_entity.id
_entity.type
_entity.pdbx_description
1 polymer ?
#
loop_
_entity_poly.entity_id
_entity_poly.type
_entity_poly.pdbx_seq_one_letter_code
_entity_poly.pdbx_strand_id
1 'polypeptide(L)'
;MEAEFARMDTRFIFRKLLTTRDTGAISLSPEWWGPQDQDIPLPPWLTEEYVERLAAKFDETGFAGAMNFYRCLDLNWELTAPWTGAKVTVPTKYIAGEDAMSYNYTGVQEYIHKGGLKGDVPGLEEVAVIAGAAHYIHLEKPEEVTEHIYEFIKKF
;
A
#
# COMPACT_ATOMS: atom_id res chain seq x y z
N MET A 1 -18.66 4.32 -1.26
CA MET A 1 -17.52 3.67 -0.58
C MET A 1 -17.72 3.60 0.93
N GLU A 2 -17.77 4.70 1.69
CA GLU A 2 -18.04 4.63 3.15
C GLU A 2 -19.39 4.01 3.49
N ALA A 3 -20.44 4.33 2.72
CA ALA A 3 -21.74 3.70 2.89
C ALA A 3 -21.71 2.19 2.64
N GLU A 4 -20.76 1.69 1.83
CA GLU A 4 -20.53 0.26 1.65
C GLU A 4 -19.78 -0.30 2.87
N PHE A 5 -18.75 0.40 3.36
CA PHE A 5 -17.98 -0.04 4.53
C PHE A 5 -18.85 -0.11 5.80
N ALA A 6 -19.75 0.86 5.98
CA ALA A 6 -20.68 0.88 7.10
C ALA A 6 -21.69 -0.29 7.10
N ARG A 7 -21.79 -1.06 6.01
CA ARG A 7 -22.67 -2.23 5.89
C ARG A 7 -21.92 -3.56 6.07
N MET A 8 -20.60 -3.53 6.17
CA MET A 8 -19.75 -4.72 6.26
C MET A 8 -19.17 -4.87 7.67
N ASP A 9 -18.86 -6.10 8.07
CA ASP A 9 -18.07 -6.34 9.28
C ASP A 9 -16.65 -5.79 9.05
N THR A 10 -16.19 -4.92 9.95
CA THR A 10 -14.86 -4.30 9.88
C THR A 10 -13.73 -5.34 9.85
N ARG A 11 -13.90 -6.50 10.50
CA ARG A 11 -12.96 -7.62 10.41
C ARG A 11 -12.92 -8.20 9.01
N PHE A 12 -14.07 -8.39 8.37
CA PHE A 12 -14.13 -8.85 6.99
C PHE A 12 -13.38 -7.88 6.06
N ILE A 13 -13.58 -6.57 6.23
CA ILE A 13 -12.85 -5.54 5.47
C ILE A 13 -11.35 -5.72 5.63
N PHE A 14 -10.84 -5.77 6.87
CA PHE A 14 -9.39 -5.89 7.10
C PHE A 14 -8.82 -7.23 6.65
N ARG A 15 -9.53 -8.35 6.82
CA ARG A 15 -9.12 -9.64 6.27
C ARG A 15 -8.93 -9.54 4.76
N LYS A 16 -9.96 -9.07 4.05
CA LYS A 16 -9.93 -8.95 2.59
C LYS A 16 -8.80 -8.02 2.12
N LEU A 17 -8.66 -6.85 2.74
CA LEU A 17 -7.63 -5.87 2.35
C LEU A 17 -6.21 -6.38 2.64
N LEU A 18 -5.97 -6.98 3.80
CA LEU A 18 -4.63 -7.41 4.19
C LEU A 18 -4.18 -8.68 3.45
N THR A 19 -5.11 -9.56 3.07
CA THR A 19 -4.75 -10.84 2.40
C THR A 19 -4.87 -10.80 0.88
N THR A 20 -5.38 -9.72 0.29
CA THR A 20 -5.50 -9.66 -1.17
C THR A 20 -4.14 -9.70 -1.86
N ARG A 21 -4.04 -10.55 -2.88
CA ARG A 21 -2.93 -10.58 -3.85
C ARG A 21 -3.37 -10.15 -5.25
N ASP A 22 -4.56 -9.58 -5.34
CA ASP A 22 -5.04 -8.98 -6.58
C ASP A 22 -4.09 -7.83 -6.97
N THR A 23 -3.51 -7.94 -8.16
CA THR A 23 -2.62 -6.93 -8.75
C THR A 23 -3.37 -5.98 -9.69
N GLY A 24 -4.65 -6.23 -9.97
CA GLY A 24 -5.52 -5.35 -10.74
C GLY A 24 -5.87 -4.08 -9.95
N ALA A 25 -6.73 -3.20 -10.47
CA ALA A 25 -7.21 -2.09 -9.65
C ALA A 25 -8.16 -2.63 -8.58
N ILE A 26 -7.80 -2.51 -7.28
CA ILE A 26 -8.75 -2.65 -6.17
C ILE A 26 -9.86 -1.63 -6.48
N SER A 27 -10.99 -2.14 -6.97
CA SER A 27 -12.12 -1.31 -7.35
C SER A 27 -12.98 -0.96 -6.13
N LEU A 28 -12.83 -1.73 -5.03
CA LEU A 28 -13.71 -1.71 -3.86
C LEU A 28 -15.19 -1.80 -4.26
N SER A 29 -15.45 -2.44 -5.42
CA SER A 29 -16.77 -2.67 -5.97
C SER A 29 -17.47 -3.79 -5.20
N PRO A 30 -18.82 -3.84 -5.19
CA PRO A 30 -19.56 -4.95 -4.60
C PRO A 30 -19.07 -6.32 -5.10
N GLU A 31 -18.71 -6.42 -6.38
CA GLU A 31 -18.19 -7.64 -6.99
C GLU A 31 -16.82 -8.03 -6.43
N TRP A 32 -15.94 -7.05 -6.19
CA TRP A 32 -14.61 -7.30 -5.63
C TRP A 32 -14.67 -7.75 -4.15
N TRP A 33 -15.56 -7.15 -3.36
CA TRP A 33 -15.77 -7.56 -1.97
C TRP A 33 -16.21 -9.02 -1.90
N GLY A 34 -17.17 -9.41 -2.74
CA GLY A 34 -17.72 -10.75 -2.72
C GLY A 34 -18.61 -11.01 -1.49
N PRO A 35 -18.94 -12.28 -1.21
CA PRO A 35 -19.80 -12.64 -0.09
C PRO A 35 -19.17 -12.29 1.27
N GLN A 36 -19.94 -11.67 2.16
CA GLN A 36 -19.48 -11.23 3.48
C GLN A 36 -19.28 -12.38 4.47
N ASP A 37 -19.93 -13.52 4.21
CA ASP A 37 -19.81 -14.76 4.97
C ASP A 37 -18.67 -15.67 4.45
N GLN A 38 -17.91 -15.19 3.46
CA GLN A 38 -16.75 -15.91 2.95
C GLN A 38 -15.69 -16.05 4.07
N ASP A 39 -15.24 -17.28 4.30
CA ASP A 39 -14.07 -17.54 5.13
C ASP A 39 -12.80 -17.11 4.38
N ILE A 40 -12.07 -16.16 4.95
CA ILE A 40 -10.81 -15.64 4.42
C ILE A 40 -9.68 -16.12 5.33
N PRO A 41 -8.95 -17.20 4.98
CA PRO A 41 -7.89 -17.72 5.83
C PRO A 41 -6.75 -16.72 5.94
N LEU A 42 -6.26 -16.52 7.16
CA LEU A 42 -5.12 -15.62 7.40
C LEU A 42 -3.81 -16.31 7.03
N PRO A 43 -2.89 -15.62 6.33
CA PRO A 43 -1.55 -16.12 6.09
C PRO A 43 -0.74 -16.17 7.41
N PRO A 44 0.36 -16.96 7.48
CA PRO A 44 1.12 -17.13 8.71
C PRO A 44 1.69 -15.86 9.34
N TRP A 45 1.87 -14.80 8.54
CA TRP A 45 2.38 -13.50 8.99
C TRP A 45 1.30 -12.58 9.58
N LEU A 46 0.02 -12.94 9.47
CA LEU A 46 -1.11 -12.14 9.93
C LEU A 46 -1.89 -12.87 11.01
N THR A 47 -1.95 -12.30 12.22
CA THR A 47 -2.67 -12.91 13.35
C THR A 47 -4.11 -12.41 13.47
N GLU A 48 -4.97 -13.23 14.06
CA GLU A 48 -6.34 -12.84 14.41
C GLU A 48 -6.38 -11.61 15.32
N GLU A 49 -5.50 -11.56 16.32
CA GLU A 49 -5.39 -10.44 17.25
C GLU A 49 -5.09 -9.12 16.53
N TYR A 50 -4.23 -9.14 15.50
CA TYR A 50 -3.90 -7.94 14.75
C TYR A 50 -5.11 -7.43 13.95
N VAL A 51 -5.85 -8.33 13.31
CA VAL A 51 -7.09 -8.00 12.58
C VAL A 51 -8.15 -7.44 13.54
N GLU A 52 -8.36 -8.10 14.68
CA GLU A 52 -9.32 -7.65 15.70
C GLU A 52 -8.97 -6.28 16.24
N ARG A 53 -7.69 -6.00 16.50
CA ARG A 53 -7.24 -4.68 16.97
C ARG A 53 -7.49 -3.58 15.94
N LEU A 54 -7.24 -3.86 14.65
CA LEU A 54 -7.55 -2.90 13.58
C LEU A 54 -9.07 -2.70 13.47
N ALA A 55 -9.84 -3.78 13.48
CA ALA A 55 -11.29 -3.71 13.39
C ALA A 55 -11.90 -2.90 14.54
N ALA A 56 -11.54 -3.22 15.79
CA ALA A 56 -12.00 -2.48 16.96
C ALA A 56 -11.66 -0.99 16.87
N LYS A 57 -10.49 -0.63 16.31
CA LYS A 57 -10.13 0.78 16.17
C LYS A 57 -10.99 1.50 15.13
N PHE A 58 -11.28 0.86 13.99
CA PHE A 58 -12.10 1.45 12.94
C PHE A 58 -13.60 1.38 13.25
N ASP A 59 -14.05 0.48 14.11
CA ASP A 59 -15.39 0.51 14.69
C ASP A 59 -15.59 1.75 15.56
N GLU A 60 -14.55 2.18 16.29
CA GLU A 60 -14.56 3.40 17.10
C GLU A 60 -14.51 4.67 16.24
N THR A 61 -13.58 4.72 15.28
CA THR A 61 -13.29 5.97 14.52
C THR A 61 -14.10 6.11 13.24
N GLY A 62 -14.67 5.02 12.73
CA GLY A 62 -15.09 4.90 11.35
C GLY A 62 -13.93 5.01 10.35
N PHE A 63 -14.27 4.94 9.06
CA PHE A 63 -13.29 5.01 7.95
C PHE A 63 -13.10 6.42 7.36
N ALA A 64 -13.87 7.41 7.82
CA ALA A 64 -13.91 8.71 7.16
C ALA A 64 -12.58 9.45 7.15
N GLY A 65 -11.81 9.37 8.25
CA GLY A 65 -10.48 9.95 8.31
C GLY A 65 -9.54 9.37 7.25
N ALA A 66 -9.51 8.03 7.12
CA ALA A 66 -8.68 7.36 6.11
C ALA A 66 -9.15 7.69 4.68
N MET A 67 -10.47 7.71 4.44
CA MET A 67 -11.02 7.98 3.11
C MET A 67 -10.87 9.43 2.66
N ASN A 68 -10.76 10.38 3.58
CA ASN A 68 -10.54 11.79 3.26
C ASN A 68 -9.24 12.03 2.47
N PHE A 69 -8.20 11.20 2.65
CA PHE A 69 -6.98 11.30 1.84
C PHE A 69 -7.28 11.13 0.34
N TYR A 70 -8.14 10.17 -0.01
CA TYR A 70 -8.53 9.92 -1.40
C TYR A 70 -9.46 11.01 -1.96
N ARG A 71 -10.32 11.60 -1.12
CA ARG A 71 -11.19 12.73 -1.50
C ARG A 71 -10.40 13.97 -1.90
N CYS A 72 -9.21 14.12 -1.34
CA CYS A 72 -8.34 15.27 -1.60
C CYS A 72 -7.35 15.03 -2.74
N LEU A 73 -7.41 13.92 -3.50
CA LEU A 73 -6.42 13.67 -4.57
C LEU A 73 -6.42 14.77 -5.65
N ASP A 74 -7.59 15.20 -6.11
CA ASP A 74 -7.70 16.28 -7.11
C ASP A 74 -7.20 17.61 -6.53
N LEU A 75 -7.58 17.92 -5.28
CA LEU A 75 -7.10 19.13 -4.60
C LEU A 75 -5.59 19.10 -4.38
N ASN A 76 -5.03 17.95 -4.01
CA ASN A 76 -3.58 17.77 -3.88
C ASN A 76 -2.90 17.98 -5.23
N TRP A 77 -3.48 17.51 -6.33
CA TRP A 77 -2.96 17.74 -7.68
C TRP A 77 -2.93 19.24 -8.02
N GLU A 78 -4.02 19.97 -7.75
CA GLU A 78 -4.07 21.43 -7.96
C GLU A 78 -3.05 22.17 -7.10
N LEU A 79 -3.00 21.84 -5.81
CA LEU A 79 -2.11 22.50 -4.85
C LEU A 79 -0.65 22.16 -5.12
N THR A 80 -0.34 21.02 -5.73
CA THR A 80 1.04 20.62 -6.05
C THR A 80 1.57 21.19 -7.36
N ALA A 81 0.78 21.99 -8.09
CA ALA A 81 1.20 22.65 -9.33
C ALA A 81 2.55 23.42 -9.21
N PRO A 82 2.86 24.14 -8.11
CA PRO A 82 4.15 24.84 -7.96
C PRO A 82 5.38 23.92 -7.99
N TRP A 83 5.23 22.62 -7.76
CA TRP A 83 6.33 21.64 -7.77
C TRP A 83 6.45 20.89 -9.10
N THR A 84 5.76 21.33 -10.14
CA THR A 84 5.89 20.75 -11.49
C THR A 84 7.35 20.76 -11.94
N GLY A 85 7.91 19.57 -12.19
CA GLY A 85 9.30 19.36 -12.62
C GLY A 85 10.35 19.47 -11.50
N ALA A 86 9.95 19.77 -10.26
CA ALA A 86 10.85 19.75 -9.12
C ALA A 86 11.36 18.32 -8.85
N LYS A 87 12.58 18.22 -8.30
CA LYS A 87 13.26 16.95 -8.03
C LYS A 87 13.35 16.69 -6.54
N VAL A 88 13.23 15.43 -6.14
CA VAL A 88 13.47 15.00 -4.75
C VAL A 88 14.97 14.75 -4.57
N THR A 89 15.62 15.56 -3.73
CA THR A 89 17.08 15.53 -3.56
C THR A 89 17.55 14.74 -2.34
N VAL A 90 16.63 14.18 -1.54
CA VAL A 90 16.96 13.36 -0.38
C VAL A 90 17.48 11.99 -0.86
N PRO A 91 18.59 11.45 -0.29
CA PRO A 91 19.00 10.08 -0.54
C PRO A 91 17.84 9.12 -0.29
N THR A 92 17.51 8.27 -1.26
CA THR A 92 16.29 7.48 -1.23
C THR A 92 16.58 6.03 -1.63
N LYS A 93 15.99 5.08 -0.90
CA LYS A 93 15.84 3.69 -1.33
C LYS A 93 14.36 3.40 -1.52
N TYR A 94 14.00 2.81 -2.66
CA TYR A 94 12.63 2.38 -2.94
C TYR A 94 12.53 0.87 -2.76
N ILE A 95 11.51 0.41 -2.04
CA ILE A 95 11.26 -1.01 -1.77
C ILE A 95 9.80 -1.31 -2.11
N ALA A 96 9.56 -2.35 -2.89
CA ALA A 96 8.21 -2.81 -3.23
C ALA A 96 8.11 -4.33 -3.20
N GLY A 97 6.90 -4.85 -3.02
CA GLY A 97 6.61 -6.27 -3.20
C GLY A 97 6.39 -6.58 -4.69
N GLU A 98 6.89 -7.73 -5.14
CA GLU A 98 6.72 -8.22 -6.52
C GLU A 98 5.24 -8.29 -6.94
N ASP A 99 4.36 -8.72 -6.03
CA ASP A 99 2.93 -8.88 -6.26
C ASP A 99 2.13 -7.67 -5.72
N ALA A 100 2.79 -6.56 -5.38
CA ALA A 100 2.09 -5.38 -4.91
C ALA A 100 1.28 -4.77 -6.06
N MET A 101 0.00 -4.51 -5.83
CA MET A 101 -0.87 -3.81 -6.78
C MET A 101 -0.27 -2.49 -7.27
N SER A 102 0.21 -1.67 -6.35
CA SER A 102 0.82 -0.37 -6.67
C SER A 102 2.04 -0.51 -7.59
N TYR A 103 2.77 -1.61 -7.49
CA TYR A 103 3.94 -1.90 -8.33
C TYR A 103 3.56 -2.45 -9.71
N ASN A 104 2.46 -3.21 -9.79
CA ASN A 104 1.96 -3.83 -11.02
C ASN A 104 0.95 -2.97 -11.78
N TYR A 105 0.59 -1.79 -11.26
CA TYR A 105 -0.29 -0.86 -11.95
C TYR A 105 0.33 -0.36 -13.27
N THR A 106 -0.52 -0.09 -14.26
CA THR A 106 -0.08 0.23 -15.62
C THR A 106 0.92 1.40 -15.64
N GLY A 107 2.09 1.17 -16.23
CA GLY A 107 3.15 2.18 -16.40
C GLY A 107 4.10 2.35 -15.21
N VAL A 108 3.80 1.74 -14.05
CA VAL A 108 4.60 1.93 -12.83
C VAL A 108 5.97 1.26 -12.95
N GLN A 109 6.03 0.01 -13.40
CA GLN A 109 7.32 -0.68 -13.58
C GLN A 109 8.19 0.02 -14.62
N GLU A 110 7.61 0.51 -15.72
CA GLU A 110 8.34 1.31 -16.70
C GLU A 110 8.90 2.59 -16.08
N TYR A 111 8.09 3.32 -15.32
CA TYR A 111 8.55 4.54 -14.66
C TYR A 111 9.68 4.27 -13.67
N ILE A 112 9.56 3.22 -12.84
CA ILE A 112 10.58 2.84 -11.84
C ILE A 112 11.88 2.39 -12.52
N HIS A 113 11.80 1.45 -13.46
CA HIS A 113 12.97 0.75 -13.98
C HIS A 113 13.58 1.35 -15.26
N LYS A 114 12.82 2.13 -16.02
CA LYS A 114 13.31 2.77 -17.27
C LYS A 114 13.76 4.22 -17.06
N GLY A 115 14.10 4.59 -15.82
CA GLY A 115 14.76 5.85 -15.49
C GLY A 115 13.84 7.03 -15.17
N GLY A 116 12.52 6.86 -15.20
CA GLY A 116 11.57 7.90 -14.78
C GLY A 116 11.77 8.29 -13.32
N LEU A 117 11.67 7.31 -12.41
CA LEU A 117 11.85 7.52 -10.97
C LEU A 117 13.25 8.07 -10.65
N LYS A 118 14.31 7.54 -11.26
CA LYS A 118 15.67 8.06 -11.09
C LYS A 118 15.82 9.49 -11.63
N GLY A 119 15.09 9.84 -12.68
CA GLY A 119 15.04 11.17 -13.25
C GLY A 119 14.36 12.19 -12.33
N ASP A 120 13.33 11.78 -11.58
CA ASP A 120 12.61 12.64 -10.62
C ASP A 120 13.20 12.62 -9.20
N VAL A 121 13.92 11.55 -8.86
CA VAL A 121 14.65 11.36 -7.60
C VAL A 121 16.13 11.10 -7.89
N PRO A 122 16.94 12.13 -8.18
CA PRO A 122 18.37 11.95 -8.48
C PRO A 122 19.14 11.21 -7.38
N GLY A 123 18.71 11.34 -6.12
CA GLY A 123 19.26 10.65 -4.95
C GLY A 123 18.81 9.20 -4.77
N LEU A 124 18.05 8.61 -5.71
CA LEU A 124 17.64 7.21 -5.64
C LEU A 124 18.86 6.29 -5.76
N GLU A 125 19.19 5.57 -4.68
CA GLU A 125 20.34 4.66 -4.66
C GLU A 125 19.99 3.27 -5.19
N GLU A 126 18.86 2.72 -4.75
CA GLU A 126 18.49 1.34 -5.03
C GLU A 126 16.96 1.20 -5.13
N VAL A 127 16.54 0.33 -6.04
CA VAL A 127 15.18 -0.19 -6.15
C VAL A 127 15.24 -1.67 -5.77
N ALA A 128 14.63 -2.03 -4.65
CA ALA A 128 14.51 -3.41 -4.20
C ALA A 128 13.09 -3.92 -4.46
N VAL A 129 12.98 -5.08 -5.12
CA VAL A 129 11.71 -5.77 -5.34
C VAL A 129 11.75 -7.08 -4.58
N ILE A 130 10.90 -7.20 -3.56
CA ILE A 130 10.85 -8.35 -2.66
C ILE A 130 10.00 -9.44 -3.30
N ALA A 131 10.65 -10.54 -3.69
CA ALA A 131 10.03 -11.64 -4.38
C ALA A 131 8.92 -12.30 -3.54
N GLY A 132 7.78 -12.56 -4.17
CA GLY A 132 6.61 -13.16 -3.54
C GLY A 132 5.97 -12.34 -2.41
N ALA A 133 6.30 -11.06 -2.24
CA ALA A 133 5.61 -10.16 -1.32
C ALA A 133 4.56 -9.32 -2.06
N ALA A 134 3.41 -9.11 -1.43
CA ALA A 134 2.32 -8.28 -1.95
C ALA A 134 2.42 -6.84 -1.40
N HIS A 135 1.27 -6.20 -1.10
CA HIS A 135 1.22 -4.78 -0.75
C HIS A 135 1.82 -4.46 0.64
N TYR A 136 1.63 -5.33 1.64
CA TYR A 136 2.04 -5.09 3.02
C TYR A 136 3.41 -5.72 3.35
N ILE A 137 4.44 -5.35 2.58
CA ILE A 137 5.78 -5.97 2.66
C ILE A 137 6.40 -5.99 4.06
N HIS A 138 6.12 -4.97 4.87
CA HIS A 138 6.67 -4.84 6.23
C HIS A 138 6.00 -5.80 7.23
N LEU A 139 4.82 -6.32 6.91
CA LEU A 139 4.16 -7.38 7.67
C LEU A 139 4.52 -8.76 7.11
N GLU A 140 4.54 -8.90 5.78
CA GLU A 140 4.75 -10.19 5.11
C GLU A 140 6.21 -10.64 5.11
N LYS A 141 7.16 -9.71 4.96
CA LYS A 141 8.61 -9.96 4.88
C LYS A 141 9.39 -9.04 5.84
N PRO A 142 9.08 -9.05 7.16
CA PRO A 142 9.58 -8.06 8.09
C PRO A 142 11.11 -8.08 8.22
N GLU A 143 11.74 -9.26 8.19
CA GLU A 143 13.21 -9.38 8.26
C GLU A 143 13.89 -8.77 7.03
N GLU A 144 13.41 -9.09 5.83
CA GLU A 144 13.97 -8.57 4.57
C GLU A 144 13.82 -7.05 4.48
N VAL A 145 12.65 -6.50 4.84
CA VAL A 145 12.42 -5.05 4.88
C VAL A 145 13.29 -4.38 5.94
N THR A 146 13.43 -4.97 7.12
CA THR A 146 14.25 -4.43 8.22
C THR A 146 15.72 -4.37 7.82
N GLU A 147 16.23 -5.43 7.19
CA GLU A 147 17.62 -5.47 6.69
C GLU A 147 17.86 -4.37 5.65
N HIS A 148 16.93 -4.18 4.70
CA HIS A 148 17.03 -3.09 3.73
C HIS A 148 17.04 -1.71 4.36
N ILE A 149 16.23 -1.47 5.40
CA ILE A 149 16.22 -0.20 6.14
C ILE A 149 17.56 -0.01 6.85
N TYR A 150 18.01 -1.02 7.61
CA TYR A 150 19.24 -0.97 8.41
C TYR A 150 20.47 -0.70 7.53
N GLU A 151 20.65 -1.46 6.45
CA GLU A 151 21.79 -1.28 5.55
C GLU A 151 21.75 0.05 4.78
N PHE A 152 20.57 0.62 4.55
CA PHE A 152 20.46 1.94 3.94
C PHE A 152 20.86 3.06 4.92
N ILE A 153 20.30 3.06 6.13
CA ILE A 153 20.53 4.16 7.09
C ILE A 153 21.97 4.17 7.64
N LYS A 154 22.66 3.03 7.71
CA LYS A 154 24.07 2.94 8.15
C LYS A 154 25.07 3.67 7.25
N LYS A 155 24.66 4.06 6.05
CA LYS A 155 25.50 4.84 5.12
C LYS A 155 25.68 6.30 5.58
N PHE A 156 24.91 6.75 6.56
CA PHE A 156 24.87 8.11 7.10
C PHE A 156 25.14 8.13 8.60
#